data_AF-A0A4P7GJB4-F1
#
_entry.id   AF-A0A4P7GJB4-F1
#
_cell.length_a   1.000
_cell.length_b   1.000
_cell.length_c   1.000
_cell.angle_alpha   90.00
_cell.angle_beta   90.00
_cell.angle_gamma   90.00
#
_symmetry.space_group_name_H-M   'P 1'
#
loop_
_entity.id
_entity.type
_entity.pdbx_description
1 polymer ?
#
loop_
_entity_poly.entity_id
_entity_poly.type
_entity_poly.pdbx_seq_one_letter_code
_entity_poly.pdbx_strand_id
1 'polypeptide(L)'
;MATGNLTFFPKTETLVMDADVRERLRDDQWEVLQQAAATTRSWLFDNLPSDAESAAEFCGRDGRIVAAGQADIVSFQPAAAEVREWLEEDEATREIIQAIEDLKDSSTGGPGPVTGCPEQQPSDSSGTSALDGVYTSLVTEKALRDAGVTDPALIRDDAARYVWTLADGIWRYEATADHYLQMPHASGHYTYEAGRFTFSWPDGTYISARLEIDRDGTIRFHDLVDSVPELQAETDGFWSAPWRRIGDLRE
;
A
#
# COMPACT_ATOMS: atom_id res chain seq x y z
N MET A 1 5.21 6.99 -13.44
CA MET A 1 6.30 6.26 -14.12
C MET A 1 7.44 6.06 -13.13
N ALA A 2 8.05 4.88 -13.10
CA ALA A 2 9.15 4.51 -12.20
C ALA A 2 10.23 3.72 -12.97
N THR A 3 11.48 3.78 -12.49
CA THR A 3 12.61 2.99 -13.03
C THR A 3 12.91 1.86 -12.05
N GLY A 4 12.72 0.61 -12.46
CA GLY A 4 12.75 -0.53 -11.51
C GLY A 4 14.09 -1.28 -11.43
N ASN A 5 15.08 -0.91 -12.24
CA ASN A 5 16.43 -1.47 -12.20
C ASN A 5 17.51 -0.48 -11.72
N LEU A 6 17.10 0.55 -10.96
CA LEU A 6 18.02 1.53 -10.38
C LEU A 6 17.58 1.90 -8.97
N THR A 7 18.41 1.58 -7.97
CA THR A 7 18.18 1.94 -6.57
C THR A 7 18.98 3.21 -6.24
N PHE A 8 18.29 4.34 -6.09
CA PHE A 8 18.93 5.62 -5.76
C PHE A 8 19.31 5.74 -4.29
N PHE A 9 18.46 5.22 -3.40
CA PHE A 9 18.63 5.32 -1.96
C PHE A 9 18.13 4.02 -1.30
N PRO A 10 19.02 3.08 -0.95
CA PRO A 10 18.62 1.98 -0.09
C PRO A 10 18.20 2.59 1.25
N LYS A 11 16.90 2.51 1.56
CA LYS A 11 16.39 2.97 2.86
C LYS A 11 16.73 1.91 3.90
N THR A 12 17.39 2.34 4.97
CA THR A 12 17.65 1.52 6.15
C THR A 12 17.02 2.19 7.35
N GLU A 13 16.30 1.42 8.15
CA GLU A 13 15.73 1.87 9.42
C GLU A 13 16.58 1.30 10.55
N THR A 14 16.99 2.15 11.49
CA THR A 14 17.85 1.75 12.61
C THR A 14 17.22 2.12 13.93
N LEU A 15 17.17 1.16 14.85
CA LEU A 15 16.80 1.41 16.24
C LEU A 15 18.04 1.91 17.00
N VAL A 16 17.98 3.16 17.45
CA VAL A 16 19.04 3.77 18.26
C VAL A 16 18.60 3.87 19.72
N MET A 17 19.55 3.67 20.63
CA MET A 17 19.31 3.79 22.06
C MET A 17 20.37 4.68 22.69
N ASP A 18 19.92 5.51 23.61
CA ASP A 18 20.80 6.34 24.43
C ASP A 18 21.80 5.48 25.24
N ALA A 19 23.07 5.90 25.26
CA ALA A 19 24.14 5.15 25.91
C ALA A 19 23.94 5.07 27.43
N ASP A 20 23.47 6.13 28.08
CA ASP A 20 23.22 6.12 29.52
C ASP A 20 22.05 5.18 29.86
N VAL A 21 21.06 5.06 28.96
CA VAL A 21 20.02 4.02 29.09
C VAL A 21 20.64 2.62 28.97
N ARG A 22 21.55 2.39 28.01
CA ARG A 22 22.24 1.09 27.86
C ARG A 22 22.97 0.68 29.13
N GLU A 23 23.68 1.61 29.76
CA GLU A 23 24.48 1.34 30.96
C GLU A 23 23.63 0.99 32.19
N ARG A 24 22.37 1.43 32.22
CA ARG A 24 21.42 1.14 33.29
C ARG A 24 20.72 -0.21 33.13
N LEU A 25 20.80 -0.84 31.95
CA LEU A 25 20.22 -2.15 31.70
C LEU A 25 21.16 -3.25 32.17
N ARG A 26 20.58 -4.27 32.79
CA ARG A 26 21.29 -5.53 33.02
C ARG A 26 21.47 -6.28 31.70
N ASP A 27 22.42 -7.20 31.67
CA ASP A 27 22.74 -7.99 30.48
C ASP A 27 21.54 -8.81 29.98
N ASP A 28 20.75 -9.39 30.88
CA ASP A 28 19.52 -10.13 30.53
C ASP A 28 18.47 -9.24 29.85
N GLN A 29 18.36 -7.98 30.29
CA GLN A 29 17.44 -7.01 29.68
C GLN A 29 17.94 -6.55 28.32
N TRP A 30 19.26 -6.36 28.18
CA TRP A 30 19.87 -6.01 26.90
C TRP A 30 19.72 -7.12 25.86
N GLU A 31 19.90 -8.38 26.26
CA GLU A 31 19.68 -9.53 25.39
C GLU A 31 18.25 -9.60 24.87
N VAL A 32 17.26 -9.37 25.75
CA VAL A 32 15.84 -9.30 25.35
C VAL A 32 15.60 -8.21 24.30
N LEU A 33 16.20 -7.03 24.46
CA LEU A 33 16.03 -5.95 23.48
C LEU A 33 16.69 -6.28 22.14
N GLN A 34 17.87 -6.87 22.14
CA GLN A 34 18.53 -7.30 20.90
C GLN A 34 17.72 -8.39 20.20
N GLN A 35 17.15 -9.33 20.96
CA GLN A 35 16.29 -10.37 20.40
C GLN A 35 15.01 -9.78 19.80
N ALA A 36 14.36 -8.85 20.51
CA ALA A 36 13.19 -8.15 20.00
C ALA A 36 13.50 -7.40 18.70
N ALA A 37 14.62 -6.67 18.63
CA ALA A 37 15.05 -6.00 17.41
C ALA A 37 15.30 -6.97 16.24
N ALA A 38 15.95 -8.11 16.50
CA ALA A 38 16.17 -9.15 15.51
C ALA A 38 14.86 -9.78 15.01
N THR A 39 13.93 -10.07 15.92
CA THR A 39 12.61 -10.59 15.60
C THR A 39 11.80 -9.60 14.77
N THR A 40 11.80 -8.31 15.11
CA THR A 40 11.14 -7.27 14.32
C THR A 40 11.72 -7.19 12.92
N ARG A 41 13.05 -7.26 12.77
CA ARG A 41 13.70 -7.27 11.46
C ARG A 41 13.26 -8.47 10.62
N SER A 42 13.26 -9.67 11.20
CA SER A 42 12.80 -10.88 10.50
C SER A 42 11.33 -10.75 10.10
N TRP A 43 10.48 -10.30 11.02
CA TRP A 43 9.07 -10.06 10.74
C TRP A 43 8.87 -9.08 9.56
N LEU A 44 9.64 -8.00 9.48
CA LEU A 44 9.58 -7.07 8.34
C LEU A 44 9.90 -7.76 7.01
N PHE A 45 10.94 -8.60 6.94
CA PHE A 45 11.26 -9.32 5.70
C PHE A 45 10.19 -10.36 5.32
N ASP A 46 9.53 -10.95 6.32
CA ASP A 46 8.49 -11.97 6.09
C ASP A 46 7.12 -11.36 5.73
N ASN A 47 6.87 -10.09 6.07
CA ASN A 47 5.54 -9.48 5.97
C ASN A 47 5.47 -8.24 5.07
N LEU A 48 6.60 -7.61 4.72
CA LEU A 48 6.59 -6.53 3.75
C LEU A 48 6.42 -7.08 2.33
N PRO A 49 5.66 -6.39 1.46
CA PRO A 49 5.54 -6.77 0.06
C PRO A 49 6.91 -6.83 -0.61
N SER A 50 7.12 -7.84 -1.44
CA SER A 50 8.26 -7.89 -2.35
C SER A 50 8.21 -6.75 -3.37
N ASP A 51 9.34 -6.44 -3.99
CA ASP A 51 9.41 -5.48 -5.09
C ASP A 51 8.48 -5.86 -6.25
N ALA A 52 8.26 -7.16 -6.48
CA ALA A 52 7.35 -7.67 -7.50
C ALA A 52 5.87 -7.38 -7.16
N GLU A 53 5.46 -7.59 -5.91
CA GLU A 53 4.11 -7.29 -5.43
C GLU A 53 3.85 -5.78 -5.43
N SER A 54 4.80 -4.99 -4.93
CA SER A 54 4.73 -3.52 -4.97
C SER A 54 4.67 -2.99 -6.41
N ALA A 55 5.43 -3.61 -7.32
CA ALA A 55 5.39 -3.27 -8.74
C ALA A 55 4.04 -3.60 -9.38
N ALA A 56 3.46 -4.75 -9.07
CA ALA A 56 2.15 -5.14 -9.58
C ALA A 56 1.06 -4.16 -9.12
N GLU A 57 1.06 -3.78 -7.83
CA GLU A 57 0.13 -2.76 -7.30
C GLU A 57 0.32 -1.42 -8.02
N PHE A 58 1.57 -0.94 -8.12
CA PHE A 58 1.88 0.31 -8.81
C PHE A 58 1.37 0.30 -10.26
N CYS A 59 1.58 -0.80 -10.98
CA CYS A 59 1.10 -0.97 -12.36
C CYS A 59 -0.43 -1.06 -12.45
N GLY A 60 -1.08 -1.71 -11.49
CA GLY A 60 -2.55 -1.73 -11.39
C GLY A 60 -3.16 -0.34 -11.20
N ARG A 61 -2.37 0.62 -10.67
CA ARG A 61 -2.78 2.02 -10.48
C ARG A 61 -2.42 2.92 -11.67
N ASP A 62 -2.38 2.38 -12.89
CA ASP A 62 -1.90 3.02 -14.13
C ASP A 62 -0.43 3.46 -14.08
N GLY A 63 0.33 2.86 -13.15
CA GLY A 63 1.77 3.03 -13.08
C GLY A 63 2.45 2.41 -14.29
N ARG A 64 3.64 2.93 -14.59
CA ARG A 64 4.50 2.41 -15.66
C ARG A 64 5.89 2.21 -15.13
N ILE A 65 6.37 0.98 -15.17
CA ILE A 65 7.74 0.63 -14.80
C ILE A 65 8.56 0.49 -16.09
N VAL A 66 9.76 1.05 -16.08
CA VAL A 66 10.73 0.93 -17.17
C VAL A 66 12.10 0.54 -16.61
N ALA A 67 12.95 0.01 -17.48
CA ALA A 67 14.36 -0.19 -17.20
C ALA A 67 15.18 0.99 -17.73
N ALA A 68 16.11 1.49 -16.92
CA ALA A 68 17.22 2.32 -17.37
C ALA A 68 18.16 1.48 -18.24
N GLY A 69 18.70 2.09 -19.30
CA GLY A 69 19.70 1.45 -20.13
C GLY A 69 21.02 1.25 -19.38
N GLN A 70 21.84 0.30 -19.84
CA GLN A 70 23.14 0.05 -19.22
C GLN A 70 24.04 1.30 -19.23
N ALA A 71 23.98 2.10 -20.31
CA ALA A 71 24.71 3.37 -20.41
C ALA A 71 24.26 4.39 -19.35
N ASP A 72 22.97 4.44 -19.04
CA ASP A 72 22.43 5.33 -18.01
C ASP A 72 22.88 4.85 -16.62
N ILE A 73 22.82 3.54 -16.36
CA ILE A 73 23.27 2.95 -15.08
C ILE A 73 24.75 3.25 -14.81
N VAL A 74 25.63 3.03 -15.78
CA VAL A 74 27.07 3.28 -15.58
C VAL A 74 27.37 4.78 -15.44
N SER A 75 26.49 5.67 -15.94
CA SER A 75 26.66 7.11 -15.77
C SER A 75 26.47 7.60 -14.32
N PHE A 76 25.84 6.79 -13.46
CA PHE A 76 25.70 7.10 -12.02
C PHE A 76 26.99 6.88 -11.23
N GLN A 77 27.86 5.97 -11.68
CA GLN A 77 29.08 5.62 -10.92
C GLN A 77 30.02 6.82 -10.74
N PRO A 78 30.33 7.64 -11.76
CA PRO A 78 31.14 8.84 -11.58
C PRO A 78 30.50 9.86 -10.62
N ALA A 79 29.18 10.00 -10.64
CA ALA A 79 28.47 10.95 -9.78
C ALA A 79 28.54 10.55 -8.29
N ALA A 80 28.62 9.25 -7.99
CA ALA A 80 28.78 8.75 -6.62
C ALA A 80 30.25 8.72 -6.15
N ALA A 81 31.22 8.75 -7.08
CA ALA A 81 32.63 8.61 -6.76
C ALA A 81 33.15 9.72 -5.84
N GLU A 82 32.81 10.98 -6.12
CA GLU A 82 33.26 12.13 -5.30
C GLU A 82 32.71 12.04 -3.86
N VAL A 83 31.45 11.63 -3.70
CA VAL A 83 30.84 11.45 -2.37
C VAL A 83 31.52 10.30 -1.64
N ARG A 84 31.84 9.21 -2.34
CA ARG A 84 32.55 8.07 -1.75
C ARG A 84 33.96 8.46 -1.31
N GLU A 85 34.73 9.15 -2.16
CA GLU A 85 36.08 9.61 -1.83
C GLU A 85 36.07 10.50 -0.58
N TRP A 86 35.11 11.43 -0.51
CA TRP A 86 34.92 12.28 0.67
C TRP A 86 34.59 11.49 1.94
N LEU A 87 33.68 10.50 1.86
CA LEU A 87 33.35 9.63 2.98
C LEU A 87 34.54 8.77 3.43
N GLU A 88 35.36 8.29 2.50
CA GLU A 88 36.55 7.48 2.78
C GLU A 88 37.73 8.30 3.34
N GLU A 89 37.65 9.63 3.45
CA GLU A 89 38.64 10.41 4.20
C GLU A 89 38.62 10.06 5.71
N ASP A 90 37.46 9.65 6.24
CA ASP A 90 37.30 9.15 7.60
C ASP A 90 37.61 7.65 7.68
N GLU A 91 38.49 7.26 8.61
CA GLU A 91 38.96 5.88 8.74
C GLU A 91 37.83 4.90 9.07
N ALA A 92 36.96 5.26 10.03
CA ALA A 92 35.87 4.39 10.47
C ALA A 92 34.85 4.19 9.33
N THR A 93 34.56 5.25 8.58
CA THR A 93 33.67 5.20 7.42
C THR A 93 34.27 4.35 6.30
N ARG A 94 35.58 4.47 6.05
CA ARG A 94 36.30 3.63 5.07
C ARG A 94 36.22 2.14 5.42
N GLU A 95 36.43 1.78 6.69
CA GLU A 95 36.30 0.40 7.16
C GLU A 95 34.88 -0.15 6.94
N ILE A 96 33.84 0.65 7.23
CA ILE A 96 32.44 0.26 7.00
C ILE A 96 32.15 0.07 5.51
N ILE A 97 32.61 0.99 4.65
CA ILE A 97 32.43 0.88 3.19
C ILE A 97 33.09 -0.40 2.67
N GLN A 98 34.32 -0.70 3.12
CA GLN A 98 35.00 -1.93 2.73
C GLN A 98 34.21 -3.18 3.16
N ALA A 99 33.70 -3.21 4.40
CA ALA A 99 32.89 -4.32 4.87
C ALA A 99 31.59 -4.52 4.07
N ILE A 100 30.98 -3.43 3.58
CA ILE A 100 29.80 -3.49 2.71
C ILE A 100 30.16 -4.08 1.33
N GLU A 101 31.29 -3.69 0.74
CA GLU A 101 31.74 -4.25 -0.54
C GLU A 101 32.09 -5.74 -0.40
N ASP A 102 32.75 -6.15 0.68
CA ASP A 102 33.05 -7.56 0.96
C ASP A 102 31.76 -8.39 1.11
N LEU A 103 30.73 -7.83 1.76
CA LEU A 103 29.42 -8.48 1.91
C LEU A 103 28.72 -8.63 0.55
N LYS A 104 28.75 -7.59 -0.27
CA LYS A 104 28.18 -7.59 -1.62
C LYS A 104 28.84 -8.66 -2.49
N ASP A 105 30.16 -8.76 -2.48
CA ASP A 105 30.93 -9.73 -3.27
C ASP A 105 30.71 -11.18 -2.81
N SER A 106 30.43 -11.39 -1.53
CA SER A 106 30.16 -12.71 -0.96
C SER A 106 28.69 -13.15 -1.02
N SER A 107 27.77 -12.23 -1.35
CA SER A 107 26.34 -12.52 -1.42
C SER A 107 25.94 -13.17 -2.75
N THR A 108 25.13 -14.23 -2.69
CA THR A 108 24.36 -14.66 -3.86
C THR A 108 23.22 -13.68 -4.05
N GLY A 109 23.27 -12.87 -5.11
CA GLY A 109 22.32 -11.78 -5.35
C GLY A 109 20.85 -12.17 -5.12
N GLY A 110 20.06 -11.18 -4.68
CA GLY A 110 18.63 -11.33 -4.44
C GLY A 110 17.80 -11.48 -5.72
N PRO A 111 16.46 -11.43 -5.59
CA PRO A 111 15.56 -11.37 -6.74
C PRO A 111 15.98 -10.26 -7.72
N GLY A 112 15.87 -10.55 -9.02
CA GLY A 112 16.20 -9.58 -10.05
C GLY A 112 15.27 -8.36 -10.03
N PRO A 113 15.71 -7.21 -10.58
CA PRO A 113 14.91 -6.00 -10.62
C PRO A 113 13.65 -6.18 -11.49
N VAL A 114 12.57 -5.51 -11.10
CA VAL A 114 11.34 -5.46 -11.91
C VAL A 114 11.53 -4.42 -13.02
N THR A 115 11.64 -4.86 -14.27
CA THR A 115 11.98 -3.98 -15.42
C THR A 115 10.78 -3.50 -16.23
N GLY A 116 9.59 -3.98 -15.89
CA GLY A 116 8.35 -3.64 -16.56
C GLY A 116 7.15 -4.02 -15.72
N CYS A 117 5.98 -3.49 -16.06
CA CYS A 117 4.74 -3.97 -15.50
C CYS A 117 4.50 -5.41 -15.96
N PRO A 118 3.99 -6.29 -15.08
CA PRO A 118 3.54 -7.60 -15.51
C PRO A 118 2.54 -7.44 -16.65
N GLU A 119 2.61 -8.31 -17.66
CA GLU A 119 1.52 -8.42 -18.63
C GLU A 119 0.24 -8.68 -17.84
N GLN A 120 -0.67 -7.72 -17.88
CA GLN A 120 -1.99 -7.89 -17.31
C GLN A 120 -2.59 -9.10 -18.03
N GLN A 121 -2.70 -10.23 -17.34
CA GLN A 121 -3.63 -11.26 -17.80
C GLN A 121 -4.96 -10.53 -17.96
N PRO A 122 -5.65 -10.67 -19.11
CA PRO A 122 -6.98 -10.13 -19.23
C PRO A 122 -7.80 -10.75 -18.11
N SER A 123 -8.05 -9.97 -17.06
CA SER A 123 -9.09 -10.27 -16.10
C SER A 123 -10.34 -10.44 -16.96
N ASP A 124 -11.10 -11.51 -16.71
CA ASP A 124 -12.41 -11.71 -17.36
C ASP A 124 -13.35 -10.58 -16.88
N SER A 125 -13.15 -9.37 -17.39
CA SER A 125 -13.84 -8.11 -17.09
C SER A 125 -15.28 -8.08 -17.60
N SER A 126 -15.77 -9.23 -18.05
CA SER A 126 -17.12 -9.43 -18.55
C SER A 126 -18.19 -9.04 -17.51
N GLY A 127 -17.85 -9.09 -16.21
CA GLY A 127 -18.72 -8.61 -15.12
C GLY A 127 -18.39 -7.21 -14.61
N THR A 128 -17.11 -6.80 -14.57
CA THR A 128 -16.69 -5.54 -13.95
C THR A 128 -17.04 -4.31 -14.78
N SER A 129 -16.95 -4.42 -16.12
CA SER A 129 -17.31 -3.32 -17.03
C SER A 129 -18.75 -2.81 -16.86
N ALA A 130 -19.66 -3.66 -16.34
CA ALA A 130 -21.03 -3.26 -16.01
C ALA A 130 -21.11 -2.30 -14.80
N LEU A 131 -20.07 -2.26 -13.97
CA LEU A 131 -19.97 -1.38 -12.80
C LEU A 131 -19.13 -0.13 -13.07
N ASP A 132 -18.49 -0.02 -14.23
CA ASP A 132 -17.62 1.11 -14.53
C ASP A 132 -18.40 2.44 -14.50
N GLY A 133 -17.80 3.45 -13.86
CA GLY A 133 -18.40 4.76 -13.68
C GLY A 133 -17.91 5.51 -12.46
N VAL A 134 -18.46 6.70 -12.29
CA VAL A 134 -18.19 7.58 -11.15
C VAL A 134 -19.42 7.61 -10.24
N TYR A 135 -19.21 7.36 -8.96
CA TYR A 135 -20.25 7.28 -7.94
C TYR A 135 -19.99 8.26 -6.82
N THR A 136 -21.03 8.63 -6.08
CA THR A 136 -20.89 9.33 -4.80
C THR A 136 -21.67 8.62 -3.71
N SER A 137 -21.08 8.60 -2.52
CA SER A 137 -21.74 8.18 -1.29
C SER A 137 -21.53 9.23 -0.21
N LEU A 138 -22.39 9.21 0.80
CA LEU A 138 -22.25 10.01 2.01
C LEU A 138 -22.32 9.06 3.20
N VAL A 139 -21.17 8.88 3.86
CA VAL A 139 -21.10 8.19 5.13
C VAL A 139 -21.35 9.21 6.22
N THR A 140 -22.19 8.86 7.20
CA THR A 140 -22.54 9.77 8.28
C THR A 140 -22.15 9.17 9.62
N GLU A 141 -21.79 10.02 10.58
CA GLU A 141 -21.52 9.54 11.95
C GLU A 141 -22.69 8.72 12.50
N LYS A 142 -23.92 9.11 12.16
CA LYS A 142 -25.13 8.39 12.59
C LYS A 142 -25.15 6.96 12.05
N ALA A 143 -24.82 6.76 10.77
CA ALA A 143 -24.82 5.42 10.17
C ALA A 143 -23.80 4.50 10.85
N LEU A 144 -22.59 5.00 11.11
CA LEU A 144 -21.54 4.26 11.81
C LEU A 144 -21.96 3.90 13.24
N ARG A 145 -22.55 4.85 13.97
CA ARG A 145 -23.06 4.59 15.33
C ARG A 145 -24.23 3.62 15.35
N ASP A 146 -25.16 3.73 14.40
CA ASP A 146 -26.30 2.82 14.28
C ASP A 146 -25.83 1.38 13.95
N ALA A 147 -24.70 1.24 13.25
CA ALA A 147 -24.05 -0.05 12.98
C ALA A 147 -23.22 -0.59 14.17
N GLY A 148 -23.05 0.19 15.23
CA GLY A 148 -22.38 -0.22 16.47
C GLY A 148 -20.92 0.22 16.61
N VAL A 149 -20.41 1.08 15.71
CA VAL A 149 -19.07 1.66 15.85
C VAL A 149 -19.04 2.58 17.07
N THR A 150 -18.08 2.35 17.97
CA THR A 150 -17.95 3.13 19.22
C THR A 150 -16.71 4.02 19.28
N ASP A 151 -15.69 3.76 18.44
CA ASP A 151 -14.46 4.56 18.44
C ASP A 151 -14.71 5.93 17.80
N PRO A 152 -14.53 7.05 18.55
CA PRO A 152 -14.74 8.38 18.00
C PRO A 152 -13.73 8.79 16.92
N ALA A 153 -12.52 8.21 16.90
CA ALA A 153 -11.53 8.49 15.87
C ALA A 153 -11.94 7.88 14.52
N LEU A 154 -12.36 6.61 14.53
CA LEU A 154 -12.88 5.92 13.34
C LEU A 154 -14.14 6.62 12.80
N ILE A 155 -15.10 6.90 13.69
CA ILE A 155 -16.34 7.60 13.29
C ILE A 155 -16.04 8.95 12.61
N ARG A 156 -15.05 9.68 13.13
CA ARG A 156 -14.64 10.94 12.54
C ARG A 156 -13.99 10.72 11.18
N ASP A 157 -13.03 9.81 11.06
CA ASP A 157 -12.28 9.59 9.81
C ASP A 157 -13.18 9.09 8.66
N ASP A 158 -14.18 8.27 8.97
CA ASP A 158 -15.07 7.69 7.98
C ASP A 158 -16.29 8.57 7.62
N ALA A 159 -16.65 9.53 8.46
CA ALA A 159 -17.81 10.38 8.24
C ALA A 159 -17.53 11.47 7.19
N ALA A 160 -17.43 11.06 5.93
CA ALA A 160 -17.12 11.92 4.81
C ALA A 160 -18.06 11.72 3.60
N ARG A 161 -17.97 12.65 2.65
CA ARG A 161 -18.48 12.44 1.29
C ARG A 161 -17.38 11.80 0.45
N TYR A 162 -17.71 10.70 -0.19
CA TYR A 162 -16.80 9.99 -1.08
C TYR A 162 -17.26 10.16 -2.53
N VAL A 163 -16.28 10.30 -3.42
CA VAL A 163 -16.42 10.15 -4.87
C VAL A 163 -15.60 8.94 -5.27
N TRP A 164 -16.26 7.90 -5.79
CA TRP A 164 -15.65 6.65 -6.19
C TRP A 164 -15.56 6.58 -7.71
N THR A 165 -14.44 6.10 -8.23
CA THR A 165 -14.26 5.78 -9.65
C THR A 165 -14.00 4.29 -9.74
N LEU A 166 -14.89 3.58 -10.45
CA LEU A 166 -14.70 2.17 -10.82
C LEU A 166 -14.35 2.12 -12.30
N ALA A 167 -13.19 1.55 -12.63
CA ALA A 167 -12.71 1.42 -14.00
C ALA A 167 -11.88 0.15 -14.15
N ASP A 168 -12.29 -0.76 -15.03
CA ASP A 168 -11.50 -1.93 -15.42
C ASP A 168 -11.02 -2.79 -14.23
N GLY A 169 -11.87 -2.96 -13.22
CA GLY A 169 -11.54 -3.71 -11.99
C GLY A 169 -10.65 -2.95 -11.00
N ILE A 170 -10.42 -1.65 -11.22
CA ILE A 170 -9.76 -0.75 -10.29
C ILE A 170 -10.79 0.17 -9.65
N TRP A 171 -10.73 0.32 -8.33
CA TRP A 171 -11.47 1.36 -7.62
C TRP A 171 -10.51 2.44 -7.15
N ARG A 172 -10.99 3.68 -7.15
CA ARG A 172 -10.33 4.83 -6.54
C ARG A 172 -11.37 5.63 -5.78
N TYR A 173 -10.99 6.29 -4.70
CA TYR A 173 -11.85 7.29 -4.08
C TYR A 173 -11.12 8.58 -3.74
N GLU A 174 -11.91 9.64 -3.70
CA GLU A 174 -11.58 10.92 -3.06
C GLU A 174 -12.64 11.21 -1.99
N ALA A 175 -12.20 11.50 -0.77
CA ALA A 175 -13.04 11.79 0.37
C ALA A 175 -12.92 13.27 0.76
N THR A 176 -14.05 13.87 1.12
CA THR A 176 -14.15 15.28 1.53
C THR A 176 -14.98 15.43 2.80
N ALA A 177 -14.45 16.17 3.76
CA ALA A 177 -15.10 16.50 5.03
C ALA A 177 -14.69 17.92 5.50
N ASP A 178 -15.35 18.44 6.54
CA ASP A 178 -15.03 19.72 7.18
C ASP A 178 -13.92 19.62 8.25
N HIS A 179 -13.31 18.45 8.37
CA HIS A 179 -12.24 18.13 9.30
C HIS A 179 -11.12 17.37 8.60
N TYR A 180 -9.99 17.20 9.30
CA TYR A 180 -8.86 16.42 8.80
C TYR A 180 -9.23 14.94 8.66
N LEU A 181 -8.92 14.37 7.50
CA LEU A 181 -9.02 12.94 7.19
C LEU A 181 -7.61 12.35 7.10
N GLN A 182 -7.40 11.20 7.73
CA GLN A 182 -6.13 10.47 7.68
C GLN A 182 -5.90 9.88 6.29
N MET A 183 -6.95 9.36 5.64
CA MET A 183 -6.87 8.78 4.29
C MET A 183 -7.89 9.40 3.32
N PRO A 184 -7.66 10.65 2.86
CA PRO A 184 -8.60 11.38 2.00
C PRO A 184 -8.67 10.82 0.56
N HIS A 185 -7.80 9.88 0.20
CA HIS A 185 -7.85 9.18 -1.08
C HIS A 185 -7.23 7.79 -0.92
N ALA A 186 -7.79 6.81 -1.61
CA ALA A 186 -7.17 5.50 -1.75
C ALA A 186 -7.57 4.85 -3.08
N SER A 187 -6.97 3.70 -3.36
CA SER A 187 -7.30 2.88 -4.52
C SER A 187 -6.98 1.42 -4.25
N GLY A 188 -7.61 0.54 -5.00
CA GLY A 188 -7.37 -0.90 -4.94
C GLY A 188 -8.09 -1.60 -6.08
N HIS A 189 -8.38 -2.88 -5.89
CA HIS A 189 -8.98 -3.72 -6.92
C HIS A 189 -10.40 -4.13 -6.54
N TYR A 190 -11.25 -4.29 -7.55
CA TYR A 190 -12.54 -4.93 -7.36
C TYR A 190 -12.78 -5.99 -8.43
N THR A 191 -13.56 -7.01 -8.06
CA THR A 191 -14.07 -8.02 -8.98
C THR A 191 -15.59 -8.08 -8.87
N TYR A 192 -16.26 -8.45 -9.96
CA TYR A 192 -17.69 -8.73 -9.95
C TYR A 192 -17.98 -10.01 -10.71
N GLU A 193 -18.11 -11.11 -9.97
CA GLU A 193 -18.23 -12.46 -10.51
C GLU A 193 -19.34 -13.21 -9.80
N ALA A 194 -20.12 -13.98 -10.56
CA ALA A 194 -21.23 -14.77 -10.04
C ALA A 194 -22.21 -13.99 -9.11
N GLY A 195 -22.42 -12.69 -9.40
CA GLY A 195 -23.30 -11.82 -8.63
C GLY A 195 -22.74 -11.36 -7.28
N ARG A 196 -21.42 -11.54 -7.05
CA ARG A 196 -20.72 -11.06 -5.85
C ARG A 196 -19.67 -10.04 -6.25
N PHE A 197 -19.73 -8.90 -5.59
CA PHE A 197 -18.73 -7.85 -5.64
C PHE A 197 -17.71 -8.11 -4.54
N THR A 198 -16.43 -8.05 -4.88
CA THR A 198 -15.33 -8.10 -3.91
C THR A 198 -14.50 -6.85 -4.11
N PHE A 199 -14.30 -6.11 -3.02
CA PHE A 199 -13.55 -4.87 -2.93
C PHE A 199 -12.30 -5.12 -2.10
N SER A 200 -11.13 -5.12 -2.74
CA SER A 200 -9.86 -5.49 -2.13
C SER A 200 -8.97 -4.28 -1.91
N TRP A 201 -8.40 -4.19 -0.71
CA TRP A 201 -7.41 -3.20 -0.31
C TRP A 201 -5.99 -3.67 -0.67
N PRO A 202 -5.01 -2.76 -0.78
CA PRO A 202 -3.62 -3.11 -1.08
C PRO A 202 -2.96 -4.05 -0.06
N ASP A 203 -3.42 -4.04 1.19
CA ASP A 203 -2.90 -4.90 2.27
C ASP A 203 -3.45 -6.34 2.22
N GLY A 204 -4.25 -6.68 1.21
CA GLY A 204 -4.83 -8.00 1.01
C GLY A 204 -6.16 -8.24 1.75
N THR A 205 -6.62 -7.30 2.57
CA THR A 205 -7.96 -7.35 3.15
C THR A 205 -9.01 -7.06 2.07
N TYR A 206 -10.23 -7.56 2.27
CA TYR A 206 -11.32 -7.36 1.33
C TYR A 206 -12.69 -7.27 2.01
N ILE A 207 -13.60 -6.61 1.34
CA ILE A 207 -15.03 -6.59 1.64
C ILE A 207 -15.75 -7.27 0.48
N SER A 208 -16.70 -8.14 0.76
CA SER A 208 -17.53 -8.74 -0.27
C SER A 208 -19.01 -8.48 -0.03
N ALA A 209 -19.77 -8.27 -1.10
CA ALA A 209 -21.18 -7.94 -1.04
C ALA A 209 -21.94 -8.52 -2.24
N ARG A 210 -23.25 -8.67 -2.09
CA ARG A 210 -24.18 -8.72 -3.22
C ARG A 210 -24.58 -7.31 -3.59
N LEU A 211 -24.74 -7.07 -4.88
CA LEU A 211 -25.16 -5.77 -5.40
C LEU A 211 -26.61 -5.82 -5.86
N GLU A 212 -27.36 -4.79 -5.50
CA GLU A 212 -28.59 -4.40 -6.20
C GLU A 212 -28.31 -3.11 -6.95
N ILE A 213 -28.52 -3.12 -8.27
CA ILE A 213 -28.22 -1.99 -9.14
C ILE A 213 -29.54 -1.46 -9.69
N ASP A 214 -29.85 -0.22 -9.34
CA ASP A 214 -31.02 0.48 -9.85
C ASP A 214 -30.88 0.85 -11.32
N ARG A 215 -32.02 1.21 -11.94
CA ARG A 215 -32.05 1.69 -13.33
C ARG A 215 -31.22 2.95 -13.58
N ASP A 216 -31.01 3.77 -12.55
CA ASP A 216 -30.18 4.98 -12.63
C ASP A 216 -28.69 4.71 -12.35
N GLY A 217 -28.31 3.42 -12.18
CA GLY A 217 -26.96 3.00 -11.86
C GLY A 217 -26.61 3.11 -10.38
N THR A 218 -27.55 3.47 -9.49
CA THR A 218 -27.30 3.46 -8.06
C THR A 218 -27.04 2.04 -7.56
N ILE A 219 -25.94 1.83 -6.83
CA ILE A 219 -25.56 0.54 -6.25
C ILE A 219 -25.97 0.51 -4.77
N ARG A 220 -26.63 -0.57 -4.35
CA ARG A 220 -26.87 -0.92 -2.96
C ARG A 220 -26.15 -2.21 -2.61
N PHE A 221 -25.54 -2.24 -1.44
CA PHE A 221 -24.78 -3.37 -0.94
C PHE A 221 -25.62 -4.18 0.03
N HIS A 222 -25.61 -5.49 -0.14
CA HIS A 222 -26.32 -6.47 0.68
C HIS A 222 -25.38 -7.61 1.05
N ASP A 223 -25.67 -8.33 2.13
CA ASP A 223 -24.87 -9.48 2.58
C ASP A 223 -23.37 -9.15 2.68
N LEU A 224 -23.04 -7.97 3.24
CA LEU A 224 -21.67 -7.50 3.44
C LEU A 224 -20.91 -8.47 4.34
N VAL A 225 -19.69 -8.81 3.92
CA VAL A 225 -18.74 -9.60 4.70
C VAL A 225 -17.38 -8.95 4.61
N ASP A 226 -16.85 -8.57 5.76
CA ASP A 226 -15.48 -8.13 5.92
C ASP A 226 -14.55 -9.33 6.14
N SER A 227 -13.39 -9.32 5.49
CA SER A 227 -12.32 -10.29 5.73
C SER A 227 -11.72 -10.19 7.14
N VAL A 228 -11.90 -9.06 7.82
CA VAL A 228 -11.49 -8.79 9.20
C VAL A 228 -12.76 -8.68 10.07
N PRO A 229 -13.15 -9.75 10.80
CA PRO A 229 -14.42 -9.77 11.54
C PRO A 229 -14.60 -8.65 12.55
N GLU A 230 -13.50 -8.15 13.13
CA GLU A 230 -13.49 -7.04 14.08
C GLU A 230 -13.96 -5.71 13.47
N LEU A 231 -13.84 -5.55 12.14
CA LEU A 231 -14.23 -4.35 11.39
C LEU A 231 -15.64 -4.44 10.79
N GLN A 232 -16.37 -5.55 10.99
CA GLN A 232 -17.66 -5.76 10.33
C GLN A 232 -18.69 -4.65 10.63
N ALA A 233 -18.74 -4.15 11.86
CA ALA A 233 -19.65 -3.05 12.24
C ALA A 233 -19.32 -1.74 11.51
N GLU A 234 -18.03 -1.47 11.30
CA GLU A 234 -17.58 -0.32 10.52
C GLU A 234 -17.97 -0.47 9.06
N THR A 235 -17.70 -1.64 8.46
CA THR A 235 -18.11 -1.98 7.10
C THR A 235 -19.62 -1.86 6.90
N ASP A 236 -20.44 -2.36 7.83
CA ASP A 236 -21.89 -2.24 7.75
C ASP A 236 -22.35 -0.77 7.77
N GLY A 237 -21.72 0.07 8.59
CA GLY A 237 -22.03 1.50 8.67
C GLY A 237 -21.53 2.30 7.46
N PHE A 238 -20.30 2.04 7.02
CA PHE A 238 -19.65 2.72 5.89
C PHE A 238 -20.35 2.43 4.56
N TRP A 239 -20.71 1.18 4.31
CA TRP A 239 -21.36 0.74 3.07
C TRP A 239 -22.89 0.81 3.12
N SER A 240 -23.47 1.28 4.23
CA SER A 240 -24.92 1.43 4.41
C SER A 240 -25.57 2.42 3.42
N ALA A 241 -24.81 3.41 2.97
CA ALA A 241 -25.29 4.43 2.05
C ALA A 241 -25.20 3.95 0.59
N PRO A 242 -26.26 4.14 -0.22
CA PRO A 242 -26.20 3.78 -1.64
C PRO A 242 -25.16 4.61 -2.39
N TRP A 243 -24.45 3.98 -3.30
CA TRP A 243 -23.52 4.64 -4.21
C TRP A 243 -24.28 5.14 -5.42
N ARG A 244 -24.52 6.44 -5.49
CA ARG A 244 -25.27 7.06 -6.58
C ARG A 244 -24.35 7.36 -7.74
N ARG A 245 -24.70 6.90 -8.94
CA ARG A 245 -23.94 7.19 -10.15
C ARG A 245 -24.06 8.67 -10.51
N ILE A 246 -22.92 9.32 -10.74
CA ILE A 246 -22.84 10.76 -11.09
C ILE A 246 -22.18 11.02 -12.44
N GLY A 247 -21.60 10.01 -13.08
CA GLY A 247 -21.05 10.12 -14.43
C GLY A 247 -20.50 8.80 -14.97
N ASP A 248 -20.28 8.77 -16.28
CA ASP A 248 -19.46 7.77 -16.95
C ASP A 248 -17.97 8.09 -16.78
N LEU A 249 -17.12 7.09 -17.03
CA LEU A 249 -15.68 7.32 -17.20
C LEU A 249 -15.49 8.26 -18.41
N ARG A 250 -14.67 9.30 -18.24
CA ARG A 250 -14.33 10.19 -19.35
C ARG A 250 -13.45 9.42 -20.34
N GLU A 251 -13.86 9.39 -21.61
CA GLU A 251 -13.03 8.95 -22.74
C GLU A 251 -11.75 9.78 -22.89
#